data_AF-G6F0M3-F1
#
_entry.id   AF-G6F0M3-F1
#
_cell.length_a   1.000
_cell.length_b   1.000
_cell.length_c   1.000
_cell.angle_alpha   90.00
_cell.angle_beta   90.00
_cell.angle_gamma   90.00
#
_symmetry.space_group_name_H-M   'P 1'
#
loop_
_entity.id
_entity.type
_entity.pdbx_description
1 polymer ?
#
loop_
_entity_poly.entity_id
_entity_poly.type
_entity_poly.pdbx_seq_one_letter_code
_entity_poly.pdbx_strand_id
1 'polypeptide(L)'
;MQFQIEKIRHPKEKTYGTYVIVCGCIIWAIIALTFLSYILHKDYLHLSIFIIYIAVFWLVSYIARALTRAYMFGHYVLIGPNQFPHLHKMVQEGAKQVGLTEAPQAFIYNSNGVINAMAVRLIGRQRYIWLTSALIDADNEEQVRFVIGHELGHHVSGHLSGIKCYLRLTGSFIPFLGKAYSRARELTCDRVGAFVSQNISASRSALQMLACGSAKLNDQMNPDEFQKQETMVPHTAGYILHIFSHYPRLTKRVEEVSLWYAQTFKDHS
;
A
#
# COMPACT_ATOMS: atom_id res chain seq x y z
N MET A 1 1.03 16.89 16.65
CA MET A 1 0.49 17.29 15.32
C MET A 1 -0.84 16.58 15.08
N GLN A 2 -1.90 17.29 14.71
CA GLN A 2 -3.16 16.66 14.29
C GLN A 2 -2.99 16.03 12.90
N PHE A 3 -3.43 14.78 12.71
CA PHE A 3 -3.28 14.08 11.44
C PHE A 3 -4.06 14.77 10.31
N GLN A 4 -3.38 15.07 9.21
CA GLN A 4 -3.97 15.58 7.97
C GLN A 4 -3.26 14.93 6.79
N ILE A 5 -3.98 14.07 6.06
CA ILE A 5 -3.36 13.25 5.01
C ILE A 5 -2.75 14.11 3.90
N GLU A 6 -3.32 15.27 3.60
CA GLU A 6 -2.83 16.19 2.57
C GLU A 6 -1.43 16.72 2.88
N LYS A 7 -1.09 16.90 4.16
CA LYS A 7 0.23 17.39 4.60
C LYS A 7 1.27 16.27 4.67
N ILE A 8 0.83 15.04 4.94
CA ILE A 8 1.71 13.87 5.06
C ILE A 8 2.03 13.29 3.68
N ARG A 9 1.07 13.36 2.73
CA ARG A 9 1.17 12.75 1.42
C ARG A 9 2.44 13.15 0.67
N HIS A 10 3.12 12.16 0.10
CA HIS A 10 4.32 12.40 -0.69
C HIS A 10 3.97 13.23 -1.94
N PRO A 11 4.69 14.32 -2.26
CA PRO A 11 4.35 15.20 -3.39
C PRO A 11 4.23 14.46 -4.74
N LYS A 12 5.17 13.54 -5.01
CA LYS A 12 5.14 12.69 -6.20
C LYS A 12 3.89 11.82 -6.31
N GLU A 13 3.27 11.46 -5.19
CA GLU A 13 2.05 10.67 -5.20
C GLU A 13 0.87 11.48 -5.76
N LYS A 14 0.79 12.76 -5.40
CA LYS A 14 -0.19 13.69 -5.98
C LYS A 14 0.07 13.89 -7.47
N THR A 15 1.31 14.15 -7.86
CA THR A 15 1.69 14.40 -9.26
C THR A 15 1.43 13.18 -10.15
N TYR A 16 2.00 12.03 -9.81
CA TYR A 16 1.80 10.80 -10.59
C TYR A 16 0.36 10.31 -10.51
N GLY A 17 -0.31 10.47 -9.36
CA GLY A 17 -1.72 10.12 -9.20
C GLY A 17 -2.62 10.93 -10.13
N THR A 18 -2.35 12.22 -10.29
CA THR A 18 -3.04 13.07 -11.27
C THR A 18 -2.81 12.58 -12.69
N TYR A 19 -1.56 12.30 -13.09
CA TYR A 19 -1.27 11.79 -14.43
C TYR A 19 -1.94 10.45 -14.70
N VAL A 20 -1.89 9.50 -13.75
CA VAL A 20 -2.59 8.21 -13.86
C VAL A 20 -4.09 8.42 -14.05
N ILE A 21 -4.71 9.34 -13.29
CA ILE A 21 -6.14 9.63 -13.43
C ILE A 21 -6.44 10.26 -14.79
N VAL A 22 -5.66 11.24 -15.25
CA VAL A 22 -5.87 11.91 -16.54
C VAL A 22 -5.76 10.91 -17.69
N CYS A 23 -4.68 10.13 -17.75
CA CYS A 23 -4.51 9.08 -18.76
C CYS A 23 -5.64 8.03 -18.67
N GLY A 24 -6.02 7.65 -17.46
CA GLY A 24 -7.11 6.70 -17.25
C GLY A 24 -8.46 7.23 -17.74
N CYS A 25 -8.78 8.49 -17.48
CA CYS A 25 -9.99 9.16 -17.99
C CYS A 25 -10.01 9.20 -19.52
N ILE A 26 -8.88 9.50 -20.16
CA ILE A 26 -8.75 9.48 -21.63
C ILE A 26 -9.06 8.08 -22.16
N ILE A 27 -8.47 7.03 -21.56
CA ILE A 27 -8.71 5.65 -21.99
C ILE A 27 -10.19 5.27 -21.76
N TRP A 28 -10.77 5.62 -20.63
CA TRP A 28 -12.20 5.39 -20.37
C TRP A 28 -13.11 6.12 -21.37
N ALA A 29 -12.76 7.35 -21.75
CA ALA A 29 -13.48 8.09 -22.77
C ALA A 29 -13.40 7.39 -24.14
N ILE A 30 -12.22 6.90 -24.54
CA ILE A 30 -12.05 6.11 -25.77
C ILE A 30 -12.92 4.85 -25.71
N ILE A 31 -12.89 4.12 -24.59
CA ILE A 31 -13.71 2.91 -24.39
C ILE A 31 -15.21 3.25 -24.53
N ALA A 32 -15.66 4.34 -23.92
CA ALA A 32 -17.06 4.78 -23.98
C ALA A 32 -17.47 5.22 -25.40
N LEU A 33 -16.60 5.92 -26.13
CA LEU A 33 -16.84 6.33 -27.51
C LEU A 33 -16.90 5.12 -28.45
N THR A 34 -16.02 4.12 -28.27
CA THR A 34 -16.08 2.86 -29.02
C THR A 34 -17.38 2.12 -28.76
N PHE A 35 -17.81 2.04 -27.50
CA PHE A 35 -19.09 1.44 -27.13
C PHE A 35 -20.28 2.16 -27.79
N LEU A 36 -20.28 3.49 -27.75
CA LEU A 36 -21.30 4.32 -28.41
C LEU A 36 -21.29 4.11 -29.93
N SER A 37 -20.11 3.99 -30.55
CA SER A 37 -19.98 3.73 -31.98
C SER A 37 -20.66 2.43 -32.39
N TYR A 38 -20.48 1.33 -31.63
CA TYR A 38 -21.15 0.06 -31.91
C TYR A 38 -22.67 0.18 -31.86
N ILE A 39 -23.21 0.96 -30.91
CA ILE A 39 -24.65 1.22 -30.81
C ILE A 39 -25.17 1.98 -32.04
N LEU A 40 -24.49 3.07 -32.41
CA LEU A 40 -24.92 3.94 -33.52
C LEU A 40 -24.89 3.23 -34.88
N HIS A 41 -23.89 2.37 -35.10
CA HIS A 41 -23.75 1.60 -36.35
C HIS A 41 -24.52 0.27 -36.34
N LYS A 42 -25.26 -0.03 -35.26
CA LYS A 42 -26.01 -1.29 -35.08
C LYS A 42 -25.13 -2.54 -35.17
N ASP A 43 -23.86 -2.44 -34.75
CA ASP A 43 -22.93 -3.56 -34.68
C ASP A 43 -23.18 -4.37 -33.40
N TYR A 44 -24.26 -5.13 -33.41
CA TYR A 44 -24.69 -5.90 -32.24
C TYR A 44 -23.73 -7.04 -31.88
N LEU A 45 -22.94 -7.54 -32.84
CA LEU A 45 -21.97 -8.60 -32.57
C LEU A 45 -20.85 -8.09 -31.66
N HIS A 46 -20.15 -7.01 -32.07
CA HIS A 46 -19.06 -6.44 -31.25
C HIS A 46 -19.58 -5.84 -29.95
N LEU A 47 -20.77 -5.25 -29.95
CA LEU A 47 -21.43 -4.77 -28.73
C LEU A 47 -21.66 -5.92 -27.73
N SER A 48 -22.19 -7.05 -28.20
CA SER A 48 -22.45 -8.22 -27.35
C SER A 48 -21.16 -8.81 -26.79
N ILE A 49 -20.13 -8.97 -27.63
CA ILE A 49 -18.80 -9.42 -27.22
C ILE A 49 -18.23 -8.50 -26.14
N PHE A 50 -18.31 -7.19 -26.35
CA PHE A 50 -17.81 -6.19 -25.41
C PHE A 50 -18.53 -6.26 -24.04
N ILE A 51 -19.86 -6.36 -24.04
CA ILE A 51 -20.66 -6.51 -22.81
C ILE A 51 -20.29 -7.81 -22.09
N ILE A 52 -20.13 -8.92 -22.82
CA ILE A 52 -19.71 -10.20 -22.27
C ILE A 52 -18.33 -10.08 -21.61
N TYR A 53 -17.36 -9.43 -22.24
CA TYR A 53 -16.03 -9.24 -21.65
C TYR A 53 -16.09 -8.43 -20.35
N ILE A 54 -16.87 -7.34 -20.30
CA ILE A 54 -17.06 -6.57 -19.05
C ILE A 54 -17.72 -7.42 -17.98
N ALA A 55 -18.78 -8.16 -18.32
CA ALA A 55 -19.51 -9.01 -17.39
C ALA A 55 -18.62 -10.12 -16.83
N VAL A 56 -17.84 -10.79 -17.68
CA VAL A 56 -16.89 -11.84 -17.29
C VAL A 56 -15.78 -11.25 -16.41
N PHE A 57 -15.18 -10.12 -16.79
CA PHE A 57 -14.15 -9.46 -15.98
C PHE A 57 -14.68 -9.08 -14.59
N TRP A 58 -15.87 -8.49 -14.52
CA TRP A 58 -16.52 -8.14 -13.27
C TRP A 58 -16.81 -9.39 -12.42
N LEU A 59 -17.36 -10.44 -13.02
CA LEU A 59 -17.70 -11.69 -12.33
C LEU A 59 -16.45 -12.39 -11.77
N VAL A 60 -15.41 -12.52 -12.59
CA VAL A 60 -14.12 -13.11 -12.16
C VAL A 60 -13.50 -12.29 -11.03
N SER A 61 -13.49 -10.95 -11.15
CA SER A 61 -12.99 -10.06 -10.09
C SER A 61 -13.79 -10.19 -8.79
N TYR A 62 -15.12 -10.29 -8.88
CA TYR A 62 -16.00 -10.49 -7.74
C TYR A 62 -15.74 -11.85 -7.06
N ILE A 63 -15.74 -12.94 -7.84
CA ILE A 63 -15.47 -14.29 -7.34
C ILE A 63 -14.09 -14.35 -6.69
N ALA A 64 -13.05 -13.81 -7.33
CA ALA A 64 -11.70 -13.79 -6.77
C ALA A 64 -11.68 -13.10 -5.39
N ARG A 65 -12.28 -11.91 -5.25
CA ARG A 65 -12.36 -11.18 -3.97
C ARG A 65 -13.18 -11.92 -2.92
N ALA A 66 -14.26 -12.58 -3.32
CA ALA A 66 -15.10 -13.37 -2.43
C ALA A 66 -14.35 -14.61 -1.91
N LEU A 67 -13.65 -15.32 -2.79
CA LEU A 67 -12.83 -16.47 -2.46
C LEU A 67 -11.64 -16.09 -1.58
N THR A 68 -10.95 -14.98 -1.86
CA THR A 68 -9.89 -14.46 -0.97
C THR A 68 -10.44 -14.15 0.41
N ARG A 69 -11.63 -13.54 0.52
CA ARG A 69 -12.25 -13.26 1.81
C ARG A 69 -12.57 -14.55 2.55
N ALA A 70 -13.18 -15.53 1.89
CA ALA A 70 -13.46 -16.82 2.47
C ALA A 70 -12.18 -17.54 2.95
N TYR A 71 -11.13 -17.52 2.12
CA TYR A 71 -9.84 -18.11 2.45
C TYR A 71 -9.22 -17.48 3.70
N MET A 72 -9.17 -16.15 3.79
CA MET A 72 -8.66 -15.43 4.96
C MET A 72 -9.41 -15.83 6.23
N PHE A 73 -10.75 -15.86 6.21
CA PHE A 73 -11.54 -16.23 7.39
C PHE A 73 -11.41 -17.72 7.76
N GLY A 74 -11.10 -18.60 6.79
CA GLY A 74 -10.90 -20.02 7.04
C GLY A 74 -9.49 -20.40 7.49
N HIS A 75 -8.47 -19.59 7.17
CA HIS A 75 -7.06 -19.99 7.36
C HIS A 75 -6.22 -18.99 8.15
N TYR A 76 -6.70 -17.76 8.38
CA TYR A 76 -5.96 -16.73 9.12
C TYR A 76 -6.54 -16.59 10.52
N VAL A 77 -5.74 -16.12 11.47
CA VAL A 77 -6.18 -15.90 12.84
C VAL A 77 -6.63 -14.46 13.00
N LEU A 78 -7.91 -14.25 13.33
CA LEU A 78 -8.49 -12.92 13.52
C LEU A 78 -7.88 -12.20 14.74
N ILE A 79 -7.44 -10.95 14.56
CA ILE A 79 -7.03 -10.07 15.66
C ILE A 79 -8.27 -9.38 16.25
N GLY A 80 -8.55 -9.64 17.52
CA GLY A 80 -9.74 -9.16 18.24
C GLY A 80 -9.51 -8.92 19.73
N PRO A 81 -10.50 -8.38 20.45
CA PRO A 81 -10.35 -8.07 21.88
C PRO A 81 -10.11 -9.33 22.75
N ASN A 82 -10.57 -10.50 22.29
CA ASN A 82 -10.38 -11.77 22.99
C ASN A 82 -9.27 -12.63 22.35
N GLN A 83 -8.60 -12.15 21.30
CA GLN A 83 -7.58 -12.87 20.57
C GLN A 83 -6.53 -11.88 20.05
N PHE A 84 -5.37 -11.86 20.71
CA PHE A 84 -4.33 -10.83 20.55
C PHE A 84 -4.83 -9.41 20.91
N PRO A 85 -5.32 -9.19 22.15
CA PRO A 85 -5.85 -7.89 22.59
C PRO A 85 -4.85 -6.74 22.42
N HIS A 86 -3.55 -7.01 22.59
CA HIS A 86 -2.48 -6.03 22.40
C HIS A 86 -2.45 -5.50 20.95
N LEU A 87 -2.34 -6.40 19.97
CA LEU A 87 -2.35 -6.04 18.55
C LEU A 87 -3.68 -5.41 18.14
N HIS A 88 -4.80 -5.91 18.68
CA HIS A 88 -6.11 -5.32 18.42
C HIS A 88 -6.15 -3.84 18.84
N LYS A 89 -5.68 -3.54 20.06
CA LYS A 89 -5.57 -2.17 20.55
C LYS A 89 -4.66 -1.32 19.67
N MET A 90 -3.52 -1.85 19.24
CA MET A 90 -2.59 -1.14 18.34
C MET A 90 -3.25 -0.75 17.01
N VAL A 91 -4.02 -1.66 16.38
CA VAL A 91 -4.76 -1.36 15.14
C VAL A 91 -5.85 -0.31 15.38
N GLN A 92 -6.63 -0.43 16.45
CA GLN A 92 -7.71 0.51 16.78
C GLN A 92 -7.17 1.92 17.06
N GLU A 93 -6.11 2.01 17.86
CA GLU A 93 -5.46 3.27 18.19
C GLU A 93 -4.82 3.91 16.96
N GLY A 94 -4.08 3.14 16.16
CA GLY A 94 -3.49 3.63 14.91
C GLY A 94 -4.57 4.14 13.95
N ALA A 95 -5.66 3.39 13.76
CA ALA A 95 -6.77 3.79 12.88
C ALA A 95 -7.41 5.10 13.35
N LYS A 96 -7.63 5.24 14.67
CA LYS A 96 -8.14 6.48 15.28
C LYS A 96 -7.17 7.65 15.10
N GLN A 97 -5.86 7.44 15.28
CA GLN A 97 -4.84 8.47 15.09
C GLN A 97 -4.82 9.03 13.67
N VAL A 98 -5.02 8.17 12.67
CA VAL A 98 -5.06 8.60 11.25
C VAL A 98 -6.47 9.04 10.80
N GLY A 99 -7.45 9.11 11.71
CA GLY A 99 -8.79 9.60 11.41
C GLY A 99 -9.65 8.66 10.57
N LEU A 100 -9.38 7.35 10.58
CA LEU A 100 -10.33 6.37 10.01
C LEU A 100 -11.56 6.25 10.93
N THR A 101 -12.75 6.31 10.33
CA THR A 101 -14.02 6.15 11.06
C THR A 101 -14.19 4.75 11.64
N GLU A 102 -13.65 3.75 10.94
CA GLU A 102 -13.68 2.34 11.31
C GLU A 102 -12.31 1.75 11.04
N ALA A 103 -11.73 1.09 12.05
CA ALA A 103 -10.49 0.35 11.89
C ALA A 103 -10.68 -0.83 10.93
N PRO A 104 -9.67 -1.17 10.11
CA PRO A 104 -9.72 -2.38 9.31
C PRO A 104 -9.74 -3.61 10.22
N GLN A 105 -10.41 -4.66 9.76
CA GLN A 105 -10.32 -5.96 10.43
C GLN A 105 -8.94 -6.55 10.14
N ALA A 106 -8.23 -6.96 11.20
CA ALA A 106 -6.84 -7.37 11.11
C ALA A 106 -6.68 -8.88 11.35
N PHE A 107 -5.69 -9.50 10.70
CA PHE A 107 -5.43 -10.93 10.79
C PHE A 107 -3.93 -11.22 10.94
N ILE A 108 -3.61 -12.34 11.58
CA ILE A 108 -2.29 -12.97 11.52
C ILE A 108 -2.34 -14.16 10.56
N TYR A 109 -1.34 -14.25 9.69
CA TYR A 109 -1.21 -15.30 8.69
C TYR A 109 0.16 -15.98 8.77
N ASN A 110 0.19 -17.31 8.73
CA ASN A 110 1.46 -18.02 8.59
C ASN A 110 1.89 -18.01 7.11
N SER A 111 3.03 -17.37 6.83
CA SER A 111 3.60 -17.27 5.48
C SER A 111 4.96 -17.97 5.35
N ASN A 112 5.21 -19.04 6.13
CA ASN A 112 6.42 -19.87 6.03
C ASN A 112 7.74 -19.06 6.07
N GLY A 113 7.84 -18.13 7.02
CA GLY A 113 9.04 -17.31 7.21
C GLY A 113 9.11 -16.03 6.36
N VAL A 114 8.17 -15.78 5.45
CA VAL A 114 8.10 -14.51 4.72
C VAL A 114 7.62 -13.41 5.66
N ILE A 115 8.41 -12.35 5.82
CA ILE A 115 8.04 -11.12 6.52
C ILE A 115 7.23 -10.24 5.58
N ASN A 116 5.96 -10.01 5.90
CA ASN A 116 5.10 -9.13 5.11
C ASN A 116 3.89 -8.62 5.91
N ALA A 117 3.27 -7.58 5.38
CA ALA A 117 1.94 -7.13 5.76
C ALA A 117 1.20 -6.62 4.51
N MET A 118 -0.13 -6.54 4.57
CA MET A 118 -0.88 -6.00 3.46
C MET A 118 -2.24 -5.44 3.88
N ALA A 119 -2.57 -4.30 3.32
CA ALA A 119 -3.88 -3.69 3.31
C ALA A 119 -4.67 -4.09 2.06
N VAL A 120 -5.88 -4.61 2.26
CA VAL A 120 -6.76 -5.01 1.15
C VAL A 120 -8.20 -4.57 1.36
N ARG A 121 -8.91 -4.43 0.24
CA ARG A 121 -10.37 -4.25 0.22
C ARG A 121 -10.99 -5.33 -0.66
N LEU A 122 -11.76 -6.20 -0.04
CA LEU A 122 -12.40 -7.33 -0.71
C LEU A 122 -13.84 -6.95 -1.02
N ILE A 123 -14.84 -7.70 -0.58
CA ILE A 123 -16.25 -7.42 -0.91
C ILE A 123 -16.80 -6.24 -0.08
N GLY A 124 -17.59 -5.38 -0.73
CA GLY A 124 -18.31 -4.29 -0.07
C GLY A 124 -17.42 -3.13 0.40
N ARG A 125 -17.74 -2.57 1.58
CA ARG A 125 -17.04 -1.43 2.17
C ARG A 125 -15.97 -1.81 3.20
N GLN A 126 -15.86 -3.10 3.52
CA GLN A 126 -15.02 -3.57 4.62
C GLN A 126 -13.53 -3.51 4.25
N ARG A 127 -12.73 -3.03 5.20
CA ARG A 127 -11.28 -2.88 5.09
C ARG A 127 -10.62 -4.00 5.86
N TYR A 128 -9.52 -4.50 5.31
CA TYR A 128 -8.75 -5.56 5.93
C TYR A 128 -7.28 -5.19 5.96
N ILE A 129 -6.58 -5.66 6.97
CA ILE A 129 -5.12 -5.80 6.98
C ILE A 129 -4.77 -7.22 7.41
N TRP A 130 -3.63 -7.72 6.96
CA TRP A 130 -3.06 -8.94 7.53
C TRP A 130 -1.55 -8.76 7.71
N LEU A 131 -1.01 -9.41 8.73
CA LEU A 131 0.41 -9.44 9.05
C LEU A 131 0.88 -10.89 9.08
N THR A 132 2.08 -11.15 8.60
CA THR A 132 2.67 -12.49 8.69
C THR A 132 3.16 -12.78 10.10
N SER A 133 3.07 -14.03 10.57
CA SER A 133 3.65 -14.42 11.87
C SER A 133 5.15 -14.11 11.96
N ALA A 134 5.91 -14.34 10.87
CA ALA A 134 7.33 -14.03 10.80
C ALA A 134 7.66 -12.54 11.03
N LEU A 135 6.73 -11.64 10.66
CA LEU A 135 6.87 -10.22 10.97
C LEU A 135 6.73 -9.97 12.47
N ILE A 136 5.73 -10.59 13.12
CA ILE A 136 5.54 -10.49 14.57
C ILE A 136 6.73 -11.06 15.34
N ASP A 137 7.34 -12.15 14.85
CA ASP A 137 8.48 -12.77 15.51
C ASP A 137 9.79 -11.97 15.32
N ALA A 138 9.92 -11.22 14.23
CA ALA A 138 11.14 -10.50 13.88
C ALA A 138 11.17 -9.05 14.36
N ASP A 139 10.02 -8.39 14.41
CA ASP A 139 9.88 -6.99 14.77
C ASP A 139 9.49 -6.82 16.25
N ASN A 140 10.04 -5.78 16.89
CA ASN A 140 9.57 -5.34 18.20
C ASN A 140 8.25 -4.55 18.10
N GLU A 141 7.64 -4.24 19.24
CA GLU A 141 6.32 -3.60 19.29
C GLU A 141 6.26 -2.25 18.56
N GLU A 142 7.33 -1.45 18.58
CA GLU A 142 7.36 -0.16 17.87
C GLU A 142 7.54 -0.34 16.36
N GLN A 143 8.28 -1.36 15.93
CA GLN A 143 8.40 -1.75 14.53
C GLN A 143 7.05 -2.27 13.99
N VAL A 144 6.36 -3.13 14.73
CA VAL A 144 5.01 -3.61 14.39
C VAL A 144 4.02 -2.43 14.30
N ARG A 145 4.10 -1.47 15.23
CA ARG A 145 3.29 -0.24 15.18
C ARG A 145 3.53 0.57 13.92
N PHE A 146 4.78 0.70 13.48
CA PHE A 146 5.12 1.33 12.19
C PHE A 146 4.49 0.58 11.01
N VAL A 147 4.62 -0.75 10.96
CA VAL A 147 4.06 -1.58 9.88
C VAL A 147 2.53 -1.45 9.83
N ILE A 148 1.85 -1.56 10.97
CA ILE A 148 0.40 -1.34 11.04
C ILE A 148 0.04 0.07 10.57
N GLY A 149 0.78 1.09 11.00
CA GLY A 149 0.60 2.46 10.53
C GLY A 149 0.78 2.61 9.02
N HIS A 150 1.77 1.92 8.43
CA HIS A 150 1.99 1.88 6.98
C HIS A 150 0.77 1.28 6.26
N GLU A 151 0.24 0.15 6.73
CA GLU A 151 -0.94 -0.48 6.13
C GLU A 151 -2.22 0.37 6.29
N LEU A 152 -2.38 1.04 7.43
CA LEU A 152 -3.42 2.04 7.64
C LEU A 152 -3.26 3.22 6.67
N GLY A 153 -2.01 3.58 6.33
CA GLY A 153 -1.63 4.52 5.28
C GLY A 153 -2.31 4.24 3.95
N HIS A 154 -2.39 2.97 3.52
CA HIS A 154 -3.09 2.63 2.28
C HIS A 154 -4.60 2.89 2.34
N HIS A 155 -5.22 2.65 3.49
CA HIS A 155 -6.65 2.88 3.69
C HIS A 155 -6.98 4.37 3.76
N VAL A 156 -6.29 5.12 4.64
CA VAL A 156 -6.56 6.55 4.86
C VAL A 156 -6.20 7.41 3.64
N SER A 157 -5.19 6.99 2.87
CA SER A 157 -4.79 7.69 1.65
C SER A 157 -5.74 7.45 0.46
N GLY A 158 -6.73 6.57 0.61
CA GLY A 158 -7.66 6.22 -0.47
C GLY A 158 -7.01 5.41 -1.59
N HIS A 159 -5.95 4.65 -1.30
CA HIS A 159 -5.25 3.83 -2.28
C HIS A 159 -6.11 2.65 -2.76
N LEU A 160 -6.93 2.09 -1.85
CA LEU A 160 -7.65 0.84 -2.06
C LEU A 160 -9.16 1.01 -2.33
N SER A 161 -9.66 2.24 -2.45
CA SER A 161 -11.10 2.46 -2.60
C SER A 161 -11.50 3.74 -3.33
N GLY A 162 -12.76 3.77 -3.77
CA GLY A 162 -13.42 4.94 -4.37
C GLY A 162 -13.39 4.96 -5.90
N ILE A 163 -14.08 5.94 -6.48
CA ILE A 163 -14.15 6.14 -7.94
C ILE A 163 -12.75 6.29 -8.58
N LYS A 164 -11.82 6.90 -7.84
CA LYS A 164 -10.42 7.04 -8.26
C LYS A 164 -9.75 5.69 -8.53
N CYS A 165 -10.15 4.60 -7.87
CA CYS A 165 -9.60 3.27 -8.15
C CYS A 165 -9.94 2.82 -9.58
N TYR A 166 -11.20 3.00 -10.01
CA TYR A 166 -11.64 2.69 -11.37
C TYR A 166 -10.97 3.59 -12.41
N LEU A 167 -10.87 4.89 -12.14
CA LEU A 167 -10.18 5.82 -13.03
C LEU A 167 -8.69 5.49 -13.16
N ARG A 168 -8.04 5.08 -12.06
CA ARG A 168 -6.62 4.69 -12.07
C ARG A 168 -6.37 3.34 -12.74
N LEU A 169 -7.36 2.45 -12.83
CA LEU A 169 -7.19 1.10 -13.38
C LEU A 169 -6.57 1.15 -14.78
N THR A 170 -7.20 1.89 -15.69
CA THR A 170 -6.74 2.01 -17.08
C THR A 170 -5.44 2.82 -17.19
N GLY A 171 -5.32 3.91 -16.44
CA GLY A 171 -4.11 4.73 -16.41
C GLY A 171 -2.88 4.01 -15.84
N SER A 172 -3.06 2.96 -15.03
CA SER A 172 -1.97 2.18 -14.47
C SER A 172 -1.29 1.27 -15.50
N PHE A 173 -1.92 1.01 -16.64
CA PHE A 173 -1.31 0.27 -17.76
C PHE A 173 -0.37 1.12 -18.62
N ILE A 174 -0.36 2.45 -18.43
CA ILE A 174 0.62 3.32 -19.09
C ILE A 174 2.03 2.92 -18.62
N PRO A 175 2.95 2.58 -19.55
CA PRO A 175 4.30 2.16 -19.21
C PRO A 175 4.97 3.12 -18.22
N PHE A 176 5.61 2.55 -17.19
CA PHE A 176 6.34 3.23 -16.11
C PHE A 176 5.48 4.10 -15.16
N LEU A 177 4.39 4.71 -15.63
CA LEU A 177 3.58 5.65 -14.87
C LEU A 177 2.85 4.97 -13.70
N GLY A 178 2.18 3.83 -13.94
CA GLY A 178 1.51 3.07 -12.88
C GLY A 178 2.48 2.64 -11.77
N LYS A 179 3.69 2.22 -12.17
CA LYS A 179 4.77 1.85 -11.25
C LYS A 179 5.33 3.06 -10.50
N ALA A 180 5.51 4.20 -11.16
CA ALA A 180 5.92 5.44 -10.50
C ALA A 180 4.91 5.89 -9.44
N TYR A 181 3.61 5.81 -9.76
CA TYR A 181 2.54 6.06 -8.81
C TYR A 181 2.56 5.06 -7.65
N SER A 182 2.73 3.76 -7.93
CA SER A 182 2.88 2.71 -6.90
C SER A 182 4.01 3.06 -5.93
N ARG A 183 5.21 3.38 -6.43
CA ARG A 183 6.35 3.74 -5.58
C ARG A 183 6.08 4.96 -4.72
N ALA A 184 5.40 5.98 -5.25
CA ALA A 184 5.06 7.17 -4.49
C ALA A 184 4.02 6.91 -3.39
N ARG A 185 3.10 5.94 -3.59
CA ARG A 185 2.13 5.53 -2.57
C ARG A 185 2.82 4.90 -1.36
N GLU A 186 3.83 4.06 -1.61
CA GLU A 186 4.64 3.44 -0.55
C GLU A 186 5.32 4.51 0.32
N LEU A 187 5.90 5.55 -0.30
CA LEU A 187 6.52 6.64 0.44
C LEU A 187 5.52 7.44 1.27
N THR A 188 4.28 7.62 0.80
CA THR A 188 3.21 8.20 1.64
C THR A 188 2.89 7.29 2.82
N CYS A 189 2.74 5.98 2.59
CA CYS A 189 2.45 5.02 3.64
C CYS A 189 3.58 4.95 4.67
N ASP A 190 4.85 5.05 4.27
CA ASP A 190 6.00 5.13 5.19
C ASP A 190 5.90 6.33 6.13
N ARG A 191 5.49 7.49 5.61
CA ARG A 191 5.27 8.70 6.43
C ARG A 191 4.11 8.51 7.40
N VAL A 192 3.03 7.86 6.97
CA VAL A 192 1.90 7.53 7.88
C VAL A 192 2.35 6.52 8.95
N GLY A 193 3.13 5.50 8.59
CA GLY A 193 3.71 4.56 9.55
C GLY A 193 4.60 5.25 10.57
N ALA A 194 5.46 6.16 10.14
CA ALA A 194 6.31 6.94 11.02
C ALA A 194 5.50 7.91 11.91
N PHE A 195 4.41 8.48 11.38
CA PHE A 195 3.48 9.28 12.17
C PHE A 195 2.76 8.46 13.25
N VAL A 196 2.34 7.23 12.95
CA VAL A 196 1.62 6.37 13.91
C VAL A 196 2.56 5.81 14.97
N SER A 197 3.79 5.45 14.59
CA SER A 197 4.79 4.95 15.54
C SER A 197 5.43 6.06 16.39
N GLN A 198 5.51 7.30 15.89
CA GLN A 198 6.22 8.41 16.55
C GLN A 198 7.66 8.05 16.96
N ASN A 199 8.26 7.08 16.25
CA ASN A 199 9.57 6.55 16.56
C ASN A 199 10.33 6.31 15.26
N ILE A 200 11.21 7.26 14.92
CA ILE A 200 11.98 7.18 13.69
C ILE A 200 12.97 6.02 13.70
N SER A 201 13.54 5.66 14.85
CA SER A 201 14.44 4.52 14.95
C SER A 201 13.72 3.22 14.58
N ALA A 202 12.56 2.98 15.20
CA ALA A 202 11.71 1.83 14.89
C ALA A 202 11.21 1.84 13.43
N SER A 203 10.82 3.01 12.91
CA SER A 203 10.39 3.15 11.51
C SER A 203 11.47 2.72 10.52
N ARG A 204 12.70 3.20 10.73
CA ARG A 204 13.85 2.84 9.89
C ARG A 204 14.22 1.37 10.06
N SER A 205 14.18 0.86 11.29
CA SER A 205 14.50 -0.52 11.61
C SER A 205 13.49 -1.51 11.01
N ALA A 206 12.19 -1.20 11.03
CA ALA A 206 11.16 -2.02 10.40
C ALA A 206 11.36 -2.13 8.87
N LEU A 207 11.70 -1.02 8.20
CA LEU A 207 12.02 -1.03 6.76
C LEU A 207 13.28 -1.86 6.43
N GLN A 208 14.26 -1.87 7.33
CA GLN A 208 15.44 -2.72 7.25
C GLN A 208 15.12 -4.20 7.47
N MET A 209 14.22 -4.49 8.40
CA MET A 209 13.78 -5.86 8.67
C MET A 209 13.17 -6.50 7.42
N LEU A 210 12.44 -5.74 6.60
CA LEU A 210 11.96 -6.22 5.31
C LEU A 210 13.09 -6.65 4.34
N ALA A 211 14.29 -6.07 4.48
CA ALA A 211 15.46 -6.45 3.68
C ALA A 211 16.19 -7.67 4.25
N CYS A 212 16.35 -7.70 5.58
CA CYS A 212 17.16 -8.68 6.29
C CYS A 212 16.40 -9.98 6.56
N GLY A 213 15.14 -9.89 6.99
CA GLY A 213 14.31 -11.05 7.32
C GLY A 213 14.72 -11.80 8.60
N SER A 214 15.77 -11.36 9.29
CA SER A 214 16.39 -12.12 10.39
C SER A 214 16.19 -11.44 11.73
N ALA A 215 15.29 -12.01 12.55
CA ALA A 215 15.08 -11.60 13.94
C ALA A 215 16.40 -11.56 14.74
N LYS A 216 17.28 -12.55 14.53
CA LYS A 216 18.57 -12.66 15.21
C LYS A 216 19.52 -11.50 14.91
N LEU A 217 19.42 -10.91 13.72
CA LEU A 217 20.29 -9.83 13.27
C LEU A 217 19.65 -8.45 13.43
N ASN A 218 18.35 -8.36 13.74
CA ASN A 218 17.59 -7.11 13.83
C ASN A 218 18.30 -6.04 14.67
N ASP A 219 18.64 -6.40 15.91
CA ASP A 219 19.23 -5.48 16.89
C ASP A 219 20.67 -5.05 16.54
N GLN A 220 21.31 -5.75 15.61
CA GLN A 220 22.66 -5.43 15.13
C GLN A 220 22.65 -4.55 13.88
N MET A 221 21.47 -4.33 13.27
CA MET A 221 21.37 -3.51 12.08
C MET A 221 21.61 -2.04 12.39
N ASN A 222 22.39 -1.37 11.54
CA ASN A 222 22.59 0.06 11.60
C ASN A 222 21.80 0.76 10.48
N PRO A 223 20.74 1.51 10.82
CA PRO A 223 19.94 2.25 9.84
C PRO A 223 20.69 3.26 8.99
N ASP A 224 21.75 3.88 9.52
CA ASP A 224 22.55 4.85 8.79
C ASP A 224 23.42 4.16 7.73
N GLU A 225 23.99 3.00 8.05
CA GLU A 225 24.77 2.21 7.09
C GLU A 225 23.89 1.61 5.99
N PHE A 226 22.71 1.09 6.35
CA PHE A 226 21.76 0.59 5.34
C PHE A 226 21.27 1.72 4.42
N GLN A 227 21.08 2.94 4.95
CA GLN A 227 20.76 4.10 4.11
C GLN A 227 21.93 4.47 3.17
N LYS A 228 23.17 4.52 3.70
CA LYS A 228 24.37 4.82 2.89
C LYS A 228 24.60 3.81 1.77
N GLN A 229 24.17 2.57 1.94
CA GLN A 229 24.21 1.53 0.91
C GLN A 229 23.54 1.95 -0.41
N GLU A 230 22.59 2.91 -0.39
CA GLU A 230 21.99 3.46 -1.61
C GLU A 230 23.04 4.02 -2.60
N THR A 231 24.14 4.58 -2.09
CA THR A 231 25.25 5.10 -2.91
C THR A 231 26.01 4.01 -3.67
N MET A 232 25.91 2.76 -3.21
CA MET A 232 26.55 1.60 -3.83
C MET A 232 25.71 1.02 -4.98
N VAL A 233 24.45 1.46 -5.15
CA VAL A 233 23.61 0.91 -6.22
C VAL A 233 24.15 1.40 -7.57
N PRO A 234 24.51 0.49 -8.51
CA PRO A 234 25.05 0.90 -9.79
C PRO A 234 24.07 1.82 -10.53
N HIS A 235 24.53 2.98 -10.98
CA HIS A 235 23.65 4.05 -11.47
C HIS A 235 22.68 3.58 -12.57
N THR A 236 23.22 3.00 -13.66
CA THR A 236 22.42 2.56 -14.81
C THR A 236 21.49 1.39 -14.48
N ALA A 237 22.01 0.32 -13.86
CA ALA A 237 21.21 -0.85 -13.50
C ALA A 237 20.16 -0.51 -12.44
N GLY A 238 20.51 0.33 -11.47
CA GLY A 238 19.62 0.85 -10.44
C GLY A 238 18.48 1.70 -11.02
N TYR A 239 18.78 2.55 -12.01
CA TYR A 239 17.76 3.31 -12.72
C TYR A 239 16.78 2.41 -13.49
N ILE A 240 17.31 1.42 -14.23
CA ILE A 240 16.48 0.45 -14.97
C ILE A 240 15.60 -0.32 -13.99
N LEU A 241 16.17 -0.85 -12.90
CA LEU A 241 15.40 -1.54 -11.87
C LEU A 241 14.30 -0.62 -11.32
N HIS A 242 14.65 0.62 -10.98
CA HIS A 242 13.70 1.60 -10.42
C HIS A 242 12.49 1.83 -11.32
N ILE A 243 12.65 1.98 -12.64
CA ILE A 243 11.52 2.24 -13.55
C ILE A 243 10.59 1.03 -13.69
N PHE A 244 11.10 -0.20 -13.53
CA PHE A 244 10.32 -1.43 -13.64
C PHE A 244 9.75 -1.95 -12.31
N SER A 245 10.21 -1.47 -11.16
CA SER A 245 9.74 -1.89 -9.83
C SER A 245 8.48 -1.17 -9.35
N HIS A 246 7.58 -1.93 -8.70
CA HIS A 246 6.37 -1.40 -8.04
C HIS A 246 6.67 -0.73 -6.69
N TYR A 247 7.77 -1.14 -6.06
CA TYR A 247 8.21 -0.66 -4.75
C TYR A 247 9.50 0.17 -4.90
N PRO A 248 9.67 1.25 -4.11
CA PRO A 248 10.97 1.89 -3.99
C PRO A 248 11.96 0.93 -3.34
N ARG A 249 13.26 1.11 -3.62
CA ARG A 249 14.33 0.40 -2.89
C ARG A 249 14.20 0.69 -1.39
N LEU A 250 14.39 -0.33 -0.56
CA LEU A 250 14.26 -0.21 0.90
C LEU A 250 15.24 0.81 1.49
N THR A 251 16.48 0.83 0.99
CA THR A 251 17.50 1.85 1.28
C THR A 251 16.97 3.28 1.07
N LYS A 252 16.29 3.52 -0.06
CA LYS A 252 15.67 4.82 -0.36
C LYS A 252 14.46 5.13 0.52
N ARG A 253 13.67 4.12 0.91
CA ARG A 253 12.54 4.30 1.85
C ARG A 253 13.04 4.76 3.22
N VAL A 254 14.14 4.18 3.72
CA VAL A 254 14.80 4.60 4.97
C VAL A 254 15.26 6.05 4.89
N GLU A 255 15.85 6.47 3.77
CA GLU A 255 16.26 7.87 3.55
C GLU A 255 15.05 8.82 3.57
N GLU A 256 14.03 8.54 2.75
CA GLU A 256 12.86 9.42 2.56
C GLU A 256 12.02 9.57 3.83
N VAL A 257 11.84 8.50 4.61
CA VAL A 257 11.13 8.59 5.90
C VAL A 257 11.93 9.39 6.92
N SER A 258 13.26 9.26 6.93
CA SER A 258 14.15 10.01 7.82
C SER A 258 14.11 11.50 7.52
N LEU A 259 14.19 11.87 6.24
CA LEU A 259 14.10 13.27 5.80
C LEU A 259 12.75 13.89 6.17
N TRP A 260 11.65 13.18 5.90
CA TRP A 260 10.31 13.67 6.25
C TRP A 260 10.11 13.82 7.75
N TYR A 261 10.55 12.84 8.55
CA TYR A 261 10.41 12.87 10.00
C TYR A 261 11.20 14.03 10.60
N ALA A 262 12.45 14.24 10.15
CA ALA A 262 13.28 15.35 10.59
C ALA A 262 12.59 16.70 10.30
N GLN A 263 12.07 16.90 9.08
CA GLN A 263 11.35 18.12 8.69
C GLN A 263 10.06 18.34 9.49
N THR A 264 9.36 17.27 9.85
CA THR A 264 8.04 17.38 10.50
C THR A 264 8.13 17.56 12.01
N PHE A 265 9.12 16.93 12.66
CA PHE A 265 9.19 16.86 14.12
C PHE A 265 10.38 17.61 14.75
N LYS A 266 11.45 17.96 14.01
CA LYS A 266 12.51 18.83 14.56
C LYS A 266 12.12 20.31 14.62
N ASP A 267 11.19 20.76 13.77
CA ASP A 267 10.70 22.15 13.79
C ASP A 267 9.71 22.45 14.95
N HIS A 268 9.53 21.49 15.88
CA HIS A 268 8.58 21.55 16.99
C HIS A 268 9.19 21.21 18.37
N SER A 269 10.52 21.13 18.45
CA SER A 269 11.31 20.97 19.69
C SER A 269 12.14 22.21 19.95
#